data_AF-A0A183HTL4-F1
#
_entry.id   AF-A0A183HTL4-F1
#
_cell.length_a   1.000
_cell.length_b   1.000
_cell.length_c   1.000
_cell.angle_alpha   90.00
_cell.angle_beta   90.00
_cell.angle_gamma   90.00
#
_symmetry.space_group_name_H-M   'P 1'
#
loop_
_entity.id
_entity.type
_entity.pdbx_description
1 polymer ?
#
loop_
_entity_poly.entity_id
_entity_poly.type
_entity_poly.pdbx_seq_one_letter_code
_entity_poly.pdbx_strand_id
1 'polypeptide(L)'
;MKAAQLNRIDVSVEKYVDRIWDLARSEKYQKLSKSKLKDAFRRDSKEHFYQYVDTVFAAHRKYRHGYDKDAPSWDFITSFFFTATMLTSIGYGYVAPSTFSGRLFGVIYCLIGIPLTLVTVANIAKFVSECAFMIHYKCWKKFAQWKDRRKAFRHHHAAIFDDDENEQVLKF
;
A
#
# COMPACT_ATOMS: atom_id res chain seq x y z
N MET A 1 -7.25 -22.87 27.04
CA MET A 1 -6.40 -22.37 25.93
C MET A 1 -5.54 -21.15 26.31
N LYS A 2 -6.08 -20.10 26.97
CA LYS A 2 -5.29 -18.93 27.44
C LYS A 2 -4.21 -19.25 28.49
N ALA A 3 -4.50 -20.12 29.47
CA ALA A 3 -3.54 -20.49 30.52
C ALA A 3 -2.26 -21.17 29.98
N ALA A 4 -2.39 -21.95 28.90
CA ALA A 4 -1.25 -22.59 28.24
C ALA A 4 -0.37 -21.61 27.45
N GLN A 5 -0.93 -20.48 26.99
CA GLN A 5 -0.17 -19.42 26.32
C GLN A 5 0.58 -18.55 27.32
N LEU A 6 -0.04 -18.22 28.47
CA LEU A 6 0.60 -17.47 29.55
C LEU A 6 1.84 -18.21 30.10
N ASN A 7 1.70 -19.51 30.36
CA ASN A 7 2.80 -20.34 30.85
C ASN A 7 3.98 -20.40 29.85
N ARG A 8 3.70 -20.38 28.53
CA ARG A 8 4.75 -20.30 27.50
C ARG A 8 5.48 -18.96 27.49
N ILE A 9 4.81 -17.88 27.84
CA ILE A 9 5.41 -16.54 27.92
C ILE A 9 6.33 -16.47 29.14
N ASP A 10 5.86 -16.92 30.31
CA ASP A 10 6.66 -16.89 31.55
C ASP A 10 7.96 -17.73 31.41
N VAL A 11 7.86 -18.94 30.85
CA VAL A 11 9.02 -19.79 30.57
C VAL A 11 9.98 -19.15 29.56
N SER A 12 9.47 -18.34 28.62
CA SER A 12 10.31 -17.64 27.64
C SER A 12 11.02 -16.44 28.25
N VAL A 13 10.35 -15.74 29.19
CA VAL A 13 10.92 -14.62 29.95
C VAL A 13 12.03 -15.12 30.87
N GLU A 14 11.81 -16.19 31.63
CA GLU A 14 12.85 -16.79 32.49
C GLU A 14 14.08 -17.19 31.68
N LYS A 15 13.90 -17.89 30.55
CA LYS A 15 15.01 -18.22 29.65
C LYS A 15 15.76 -17.02 29.09
N TYR A 16 15.11 -15.86 28.97
CA TYR A 16 15.77 -14.63 28.53
C TYR A 16 16.56 -14.00 29.66
N VAL A 17 15.98 -13.92 30.85
CA VAL A 17 16.63 -13.40 32.06
C VAL A 17 17.87 -14.22 32.40
N ASP A 18 17.77 -15.55 32.37
CA ASP A 18 18.90 -16.45 32.61
C ASP A 18 20.03 -16.23 31.59
N ARG A 19 19.68 -16.07 30.31
CA ARG A 19 20.68 -15.77 29.27
C ARG A 19 21.39 -14.44 29.51
N ILE A 20 20.66 -13.39 29.90
CA ILE A 20 21.23 -12.08 30.22
C ILE A 20 22.13 -12.20 31.46
N TRP A 21 21.72 -13.01 32.44
CA TRP A 21 22.51 -13.31 33.63
C TRP A 21 23.79 -14.07 33.35
N ASP A 22 23.73 -15.06 32.48
CA ASP A 22 24.91 -15.81 32.05
C ASP A 22 25.86 -14.94 31.21
N LEU A 23 25.32 -14.09 30.33
CA LEU A 23 26.12 -13.13 29.56
C LEU A 23 26.81 -12.11 30.47
N ALA A 24 26.08 -11.57 31.46
CA ALA A 24 26.61 -10.61 32.43
C ALA A 24 27.70 -11.22 33.32
N ARG A 25 27.59 -12.51 33.65
CA ARG A 25 28.58 -13.24 34.46
C ARG A 25 29.72 -13.84 33.64
N SER A 26 29.63 -13.85 32.31
CA SER A 26 30.69 -14.43 31.49
C SER A 26 32.00 -13.66 31.68
N GLU A 27 33.08 -14.42 31.87
CA GLU A 27 34.44 -13.90 32.17
C GLU A 27 34.94 -12.90 31.12
N LYS A 28 34.39 -13.00 29.89
CA LYS A 28 34.68 -12.15 28.73
C LYS A 28 34.21 -10.70 28.91
N TYR A 29 33.11 -10.46 29.62
CA TYR A 29 32.56 -9.13 29.86
C TYR A 29 32.91 -8.59 31.25
N GLN A 30 33.20 -9.47 32.21
CA GLN A 30 33.56 -9.10 33.58
C GLN A 30 34.92 -8.36 33.67
N LYS A 31 35.86 -8.65 32.76
CA LYS A 31 37.17 -7.98 32.64
C LYS A 31 37.13 -6.63 31.88
N LEU A 32 35.95 -6.21 31.42
CA LEU A 32 35.80 -5.11 30.47
C LEU A 32 35.41 -3.80 31.18
N SER A 33 36.19 -2.73 30.99
CA SER A 33 35.88 -1.39 31.53
C SER A 33 34.46 -0.94 31.18
N LYS A 34 33.80 -0.16 32.04
CA LYS A 34 32.40 0.29 31.86
C LYS A 34 32.11 0.86 30.46
N SER A 35 33.07 1.56 29.84
CA SER A 35 32.95 2.08 28.47
C SER A 35 32.91 0.96 27.43
N LYS A 36 33.88 0.04 27.46
CA LYS A 36 33.95 -1.11 26.57
C LYS A 36 32.79 -2.09 26.79
N LEU A 37 32.30 -2.23 28.02
CA LEU A 37 31.11 -3.01 28.37
C LEU A 37 29.85 -2.42 27.70
N LYS A 38 29.68 -1.09 27.79
CA LYS A 38 28.57 -0.38 27.15
C LYS A 38 28.58 -0.55 25.63
N ASP A 39 29.76 -0.44 25.01
CA ASP A 39 29.91 -0.60 23.56
C ASP A 39 29.68 -2.06 23.11
N ALA A 40 30.19 -3.02 23.88
CA ALA A 40 30.00 -4.44 23.58
C ALA A 40 28.53 -4.85 23.73
N PHE A 41 27.86 -4.42 24.80
CA PHE A 41 26.42 -4.64 24.99
C PHE A 41 25.60 -3.98 23.89
N ARG A 42 25.94 -2.74 23.50
CA ARG A 42 25.27 -2.03 22.40
C ARG A 42 25.45 -2.74 21.06
N ARG A 43 26.63 -3.31 20.79
CA ARG A 43 26.91 -4.07 19.56
C ARG A 43 26.16 -5.39 19.54
N ASP A 44 26.26 -6.15 20.63
CA ASP A 44 25.63 -7.46 20.79
C ASP A 44 24.10 -7.36 20.71
N SER A 45 23.50 -6.38 21.40
CA SER A 45 22.06 -6.10 21.31
C SER A 45 21.61 -5.76 19.90
N LYS A 46 22.42 -4.99 19.15
CA LYS A 46 22.14 -4.67 17.74
C LYS A 46 22.20 -5.93 16.86
N GLU A 47 23.25 -6.74 17.00
CA GLU A 47 23.42 -7.98 16.22
C GLU A 47 22.27 -8.95 16.47
N HIS A 48 21.93 -9.19 17.74
CA HIS A 48 20.80 -10.04 18.10
C HIS A 48 19.46 -9.53 17.56
N PHE A 49 19.23 -8.21 17.61
CA PHE A 49 18.01 -7.62 17.05
C PHE A 49 17.95 -7.79 15.53
N TYR A 50 19.02 -7.50 14.81
CA TYR A 50 19.05 -7.67 13.35
C TYR A 50 18.86 -9.13 12.94
N GLN A 51 19.50 -10.07 13.64
CA GLN A 51 19.31 -11.50 13.38
C GLN A 51 17.88 -11.95 13.64
N TYR A 52 17.26 -11.50 14.74
CA TYR A 52 15.88 -11.82 15.04
C TYR A 52 14.93 -11.29 13.97
N VAL A 53 15.09 -10.01 13.63
CA VAL A 53 14.32 -9.33 12.58
C VAL A 53 14.43 -10.08 11.25
N ASP A 54 15.66 -10.39 10.81
CA ASP A 54 15.89 -11.08 9.55
C ASP A 54 15.31 -12.49 9.53
N THR A 55 15.44 -13.21 10.66
CA THR A 55 14.89 -14.57 10.79
C THR A 55 13.37 -14.56 10.74
N VAL A 56 12.72 -13.64 11.47
CA VAL A 56 11.26 -13.50 11.48
C VAL A 56 10.75 -13.08 10.10
N PHE A 57 11.40 -12.10 9.45
CA PHE A 57 11.00 -11.67 8.11
C PHE A 57 11.20 -12.77 7.06
N ALA A 58 12.32 -13.50 7.11
CA ALA A 58 12.57 -14.62 6.22
C ALA A 58 11.58 -15.77 6.46
N ALA A 59 11.29 -16.10 7.71
CA ALA A 59 10.31 -17.12 8.07
C ALA A 59 8.88 -16.73 7.65
N HIS A 60 8.49 -15.48 7.87
CA HIS A 60 7.18 -14.96 7.46
C HIS A 60 7.05 -14.94 5.93
N ARG A 61 8.08 -14.50 5.20
CA ARG A 61 8.14 -14.58 3.73
C ARG A 61 7.98 -16.03 3.24
N LYS A 62 8.68 -16.97 3.88
CA LYS A 62 8.61 -18.40 3.59
C LYS A 62 7.21 -18.97 3.84
N TYR A 63 6.56 -18.59 4.93
CA TYR A 63 5.19 -19.03 5.26
C TYR A 63 4.15 -18.47 4.30
N ARG A 64 4.33 -17.23 3.83
CA ARG A 64 3.35 -16.51 3.02
C ARG A 64 3.42 -16.88 1.53
N HIS A 65 4.57 -17.33 1.04
CA HIS A 65 4.81 -17.60 -0.39
C HIS A 65 5.11 -19.07 -0.73
N GLY A 66 5.27 -19.96 0.26
CA GLY A 66 5.50 -21.38 0.02
C GLY A 66 6.83 -21.66 -0.67
N TYR A 67 7.13 -22.95 -0.87
CA TYR A 67 8.32 -23.43 -1.60
C TYR A 67 8.02 -23.48 -3.10
N ASP A 68 7.38 -22.45 -3.64
CA ASP A 68 6.97 -22.46 -5.03
C ASP A 68 8.15 -22.18 -5.96
N LYS A 69 8.17 -22.84 -7.13
CA LYS A 69 9.21 -22.62 -8.15
C LYS A 69 9.14 -21.21 -8.75
N ASP A 70 8.01 -20.53 -8.55
CA ASP A 70 7.72 -19.15 -8.93
C ASP A 70 7.99 -18.16 -7.78
N ALA A 71 8.82 -18.54 -6.81
CA ALA A 71 9.17 -17.67 -5.69
C ALA A 71 9.65 -16.30 -6.19
N PRO A 72 9.17 -15.18 -5.60
CA PRO A 72 9.49 -13.83 -6.05
C PRO A 72 10.98 -13.60 -6.24
N SER A 73 11.42 -13.55 -7.50
CA SER A 73 12.77 -13.17 -7.91
C SER A 73 12.87 -11.66 -8.12
N TRP A 74 14.11 -11.17 -8.10
CA TRP A 74 14.45 -9.80 -8.48
C TRP A 74 14.52 -9.69 -10.00
N ASP A 75 13.36 -9.53 -10.64
CA ASP A 75 13.22 -9.22 -12.05
C ASP A 75 12.94 -7.72 -12.21
N PHE A 76 13.09 -7.17 -13.42
CA PHE A 76 12.85 -5.75 -13.66
C PHE A 76 11.43 -5.31 -13.24
N ILE A 77 10.41 -6.08 -13.66
CA ILE A 77 9.01 -5.78 -13.35
C ILE A 77 8.73 -5.89 -11.85
N THR A 78 9.23 -6.93 -11.18
CA THR A 78 9.02 -7.11 -9.73
C THR A 78 9.77 -6.06 -8.92
N SER A 79 10.95 -5.62 -9.39
CA SER A 79 11.71 -4.51 -8.80
C SER A 79 10.98 -3.17 -8.95
N PHE A 80 10.45 -2.89 -10.14
CA PHE A 80 9.65 -1.69 -10.37
C PHE A 80 8.39 -1.69 -9.50
N PHE A 81 7.65 -2.80 -9.47
CA PHE A 81 6.49 -2.96 -8.59
C PHE A 81 6.84 -2.80 -7.11
N PHE A 82 7.97 -3.36 -6.67
CA PHE A 82 8.48 -3.16 -5.33
C PHE A 82 8.70 -1.66 -5.04
N THR A 83 9.43 -0.95 -5.90
CA THR A 83 9.69 0.49 -5.68
C THR A 83 8.41 1.32 -5.70
N ALA A 84 7.49 1.06 -6.63
CA ALA A 84 6.22 1.77 -6.73
C ALA A 84 5.31 1.53 -5.51
N THR A 85 5.21 0.28 -5.04
CA THR A 85 4.39 -0.06 -3.87
C THR A 85 5.01 0.41 -2.56
N MET A 86 6.34 0.52 -2.50
CA MET A 86 7.05 1.11 -1.37
C MET A 86 6.80 2.62 -1.31
N LEU A 87 6.80 3.28 -2.46
CA LEU A 87 6.52 4.72 -2.61
C LEU A 87 5.08 5.09 -2.25
N THR A 88 4.12 4.26 -2.63
CA THR A 88 2.69 4.44 -2.28
C THR A 88 2.36 3.98 -0.85
N SER A 89 3.36 3.56 -0.07
CA SER A 89 3.22 3.02 1.30
C SER A 89 2.34 1.77 1.43
N ILE A 90 2.00 1.10 0.32
CA ILE A 90 1.27 -0.18 0.33
C ILE A 90 2.20 -1.28 0.85
N GLY A 91 3.42 -1.34 0.31
CA GLY A 91 4.51 -2.18 0.82
C GLY A 91 4.15 -3.65 1.03
N TYR A 92 3.71 -4.37 -0.02
CA TYR A 92 3.27 -5.77 0.09
C TYR A 92 4.31 -6.72 0.72
N GLY A 93 5.61 -6.39 0.63
CA GLY A 93 6.69 -7.24 1.15
C GLY A 93 6.94 -8.50 0.33
N TYR A 94 6.33 -8.62 -0.85
CA TYR A 94 6.47 -9.74 -1.79
C TYR A 94 7.94 -9.93 -2.22
N VAL A 95 8.66 -8.84 -2.48
CA VAL A 95 10.10 -8.78 -2.73
C VAL A 95 10.67 -7.70 -1.81
N ALA A 96 11.77 -7.96 -1.10
CA ALA A 96 12.40 -6.98 -0.21
C ALA A 96 13.91 -7.23 -0.11
N PRO A 97 14.74 -6.18 -0.06
CA PRO A 97 16.19 -6.33 -0.04
C PRO A 97 16.64 -6.94 1.29
N SER A 98 17.29 -8.10 1.22
CA SER A 98 17.91 -8.73 2.39
C SER A 98 19.24 -8.07 2.76
N THR A 99 19.84 -7.29 1.87
CA THR A 99 21.13 -6.61 2.11
C THR A 99 20.94 -5.33 2.91
N PHE A 100 21.89 -5.03 3.81
CA PHE A 100 21.86 -3.79 4.61
C PHE A 100 21.81 -2.54 3.73
N SER A 101 22.67 -2.48 2.70
CA SER A 101 22.75 -1.34 1.79
C SER A 101 21.45 -1.15 0.98
N GLY A 102 20.80 -2.24 0.55
CA GLY A 102 19.53 -2.15 -0.17
C GLY A 102 18.38 -1.65 0.70
N ARG A 103 18.34 -2.05 1.97
CA ARG A 103 17.36 -1.51 2.94
C ARG A 103 17.60 -0.03 3.21
N LEU A 104 18.86 0.37 3.41
CA LEU A 104 19.20 1.77 3.65
C LEU A 104 18.84 2.67 2.46
N PHE A 105 19.14 2.21 1.23
CA PHE A 105 18.71 2.88 0.01
C PHE A 105 17.18 3.03 -0.03
N GLY A 106 16.43 1.97 0.30
CA GLY A 106 14.98 2.02 0.34
C GLY A 106 14.44 3.05 1.35
N VAL A 107 15.03 3.14 2.55
CA VAL A 107 14.64 4.15 3.54
C VAL A 107 14.83 5.57 3.00
N ILE A 108 15.99 5.86 2.42
CA ILE A 108 16.28 7.19 1.84
C ILE A 108 15.32 7.49 0.68
N TYR A 109 15.07 6.49 -0.18
CA TYR A 109 14.13 6.58 -1.28
C TYR A 109 12.71 6.92 -0.78
N CYS A 110 12.23 6.29 0.29
CA CYS A 110 10.91 6.61 0.86
C CYS A 110 10.84 8.02 1.45
N LEU A 111 11.90 8.46 2.15
CA LEU A 111 11.92 9.78 2.80
C LEU A 111 11.72 10.92 1.79
N ILE A 112 12.33 10.81 0.61
CA ILE A 112 12.22 11.82 -0.45
C ILE A 112 11.02 11.52 -1.37
N GLY A 113 10.78 10.24 -1.63
CA GLY A 113 9.78 9.79 -2.59
C GLY A 113 8.35 10.07 -2.12
N ILE A 114 8.01 9.74 -0.87
CA ILE A 114 6.64 9.92 -0.34
C ILE A 114 6.13 11.37 -0.52
N PRO A 115 6.84 12.43 -0.09
CA PRO A 115 6.36 13.79 -0.29
C PRO A 115 6.24 14.17 -1.77
N LEU A 116 7.17 13.72 -2.61
CA LEU A 116 7.12 13.97 -4.06
C LEU A 116 5.92 13.29 -4.73
N THR A 117 5.64 12.05 -4.33
CA THR A 117 4.48 11.28 -4.83
C THR A 117 3.17 11.89 -4.38
N LEU A 118 3.08 12.39 -3.15
CA LEU A 118 1.88 13.09 -2.66
C LEU A 118 1.55 14.32 -3.52
N VAL A 119 2.55 15.15 -3.83
CA VAL A 119 2.38 16.32 -4.71
C VAL A 119 1.97 15.89 -6.13
N THR A 120 2.62 14.86 -6.66
CA THR A 120 2.34 14.35 -8.01
C THR A 120 0.93 13.78 -8.11
N VAL A 121 0.51 12.98 -7.13
CA VAL A 121 -0.83 12.40 -7.06
C VAL A 121 -1.89 13.50 -6.93
N ALA A 122 -1.63 14.55 -6.15
CA ALA A 122 -2.55 15.69 -6.04
C ALA A 122 -2.74 16.40 -7.40
N ASN A 123 -1.66 16.58 -8.16
CA ASN A 123 -1.72 17.18 -9.50
C ASN A 123 -2.45 16.27 -10.51
N ILE A 124 -2.17 14.96 -10.48
CA ILE A 124 -2.87 13.97 -11.29
C ILE A 124 -4.37 13.96 -10.95
N ALA A 125 -4.73 14.00 -9.66
CA ALA A 125 -6.11 14.02 -9.21
C ALA A 125 -6.86 15.27 -9.72
N LYS A 126 -6.23 16.45 -9.72
CA LYS A 126 -6.78 17.67 -10.32
C LYS A 126 -7.03 17.50 -11.82
N PHE A 127 -6.02 17.01 -12.55
CA PHE A 127 -6.16 16.76 -13.99
C PHE A 127 -7.28 15.77 -14.31
N VAL A 128 -7.37 14.68 -13.54
CA VAL A 128 -8.44 13.67 -13.68
C VAL A 128 -9.80 14.28 -13.37
N SER A 129 -9.90 15.15 -12.36
CA SER A 129 -11.15 15.84 -12.02
C SER A 129 -11.60 16.77 -13.14
N GLU A 130 -10.70 17.58 -13.70
CA GLU A 130 -11.01 18.44 -14.86
C GLU A 130 -11.43 17.61 -16.08
N CYS A 131 -10.74 16.50 -16.35
CA CYS A 131 -11.12 15.55 -17.39
C CYS A 131 -12.53 14.99 -17.16
N ALA A 132 -12.85 14.60 -15.92
CA ALA A 132 -14.15 14.06 -15.56
C ALA A 132 -15.26 15.11 -15.75
N PHE A 133 -15.03 16.36 -15.35
CA PHE A 133 -15.98 17.45 -15.59
C PHE A 133 -16.14 17.75 -17.08
N MET A 134 -15.06 17.74 -17.86
CA MET A 134 -15.13 17.94 -19.31
C MET A 134 -15.90 16.83 -20.02
N ILE A 135 -15.68 15.58 -19.63
CA ILE A 135 -16.45 14.43 -20.13
C ILE A 135 -17.91 14.58 -19.73
N HIS A 136 -18.19 14.87 -18.46
CA HIS A 136 -19.55 15.05 -17.95
C HIS A 136 -20.28 16.19 -18.68
N TYR A 137 -19.62 17.34 -18.86
CA TYR A 137 -20.18 18.49 -19.59
C TYR A 137 -20.47 18.16 -21.05
N LYS A 138 -19.56 17.49 -21.75
CA LYS A 138 -19.79 17.04 -23.14
C LYS A 138 -20.95 16.04 -23.22
N CYS A 139 -21.01 15.08 -22.30
CA CYS A 139 -22.11 14.11 -22.21
C CYS A 139 -23.44 14.79 -21.90
N TRP A 140 -23.48 15.72 -20.95
CA TRP A 140 -24.66 16.51 -20.63
C TRP A 140 -25.12 17.30 -21.84
N LYS A 141 -24.24 18.06 -22.49
CA LYS A 141 -24.59 18.89 -23.64
C LYS A 141 -25.18 18.05 -24.79
N LYS A 142 -24.56 16.90 -25.09
CA LYS A 142 -25.10 15.93 -26.06
C LYS A 142 -26.48 15.41 -25.65
N PHE A 143 -26.67 15.10 -24.37
CA PHE A 143 -27.94 14.63 -23.83
C PHE A 143 -29.04 15.70 -23.85
N ALA A 144 -28.72 16.94 -23.48
CA ALA A 144 -29.62 18.08 -23.50
C ALA A 144 -30.09 18.38 -24.94
N GLN A 145 -29.14 18.44 -25.89
CA GLN A 145 -29.47 18.59 -27.31
C GLN A 145 -30.35 17.46 -27.84
N TRP A 146 -30.10 16.21 -27.40
CA TRP A 146 -30.97 15.08 -27.75
C TRP A 146 -32.37 15.18 -27.12
N LYS A 147 -32.47 15.66 -25.87
CA LYS A 147 -33.74 15.90 -25.18
C LYS A 147 -34.56 17.00 -25.87
N ASP A 148 -33.92 18.08 -26.31
CA ASP A 148 -34.59 19.18 -27.00
C ASP A 148 -35.10 18.75 -28.38
N ARG A 149 -34.31 17.96 -29.13
CA ARG A 149 -34.77 17.35 -30.39
C ARG A 149 -36.00 16.46 -30.20
N ARG A 150 -36.06 15.67 -29.12
CA ARG A 150 -37.25 14.85 -28.81
C ARG A 150 -38.48 15.67 -28.45
N LYS A 151 -38.31 16.79 -27.73
CA LYS A 151 -39.43 17.70 -27.42
C LYS A 151 -39.99 18.37 -28.68
N ALA A 152 -39.12 18.84 -29.58
CA ALA A 152 -39.53 19.45 -30.85
C ALA A 152 -40.31 18.46 -31.73
N PHE A 153 -39.85 17.21 -31.83
CA PHE A 153 -40.56 16.16 -32.55
C PHE A 153 -41.96 15.88 -31.95
N ARG A 154 -42.07 15.85 -30.62
CA ARG A 154 -43.34 15.59 -29.93
C ARG A 154 -44.37 16.73 -30.12
N HIS A 155 -43.93 17.99 -30.13
CA HIS A 155 -44.81 19.14 -30.41
C HIS A 155 -45.30 19.15 -31.86
N HIS A 156 -44.42 18.86 -32.82
CA HIS A 156 -44.81 18.79 -34.24
C HIS A 156 -45.82 17.66 -34.49
N HIS A 157 -45.64 16.49 -33.87
CA HIS A 157 -46.61 15.40 -34.00
C HIS A 157 -47.95 15.75 -33.34
N ALA A 158 -47.96 16.38 -32.16
CA ALA A 158 -49.21 16.79 -31.50
C ALA A 158 -50.00 17.83 -32.32
N ALA A 159 -49.32 18.80 -32.95
CA ALA A 159 -49.99 19.80 -33.79
C ALA A 159 -50.65 19.20 -35.04
N ILE A 160 -50.04 18.17 -35.65
CA ILE A 160 -50.62 17.46 -36.81
C ILE A 160 -51.96 16.80 -36.44
N PHE A 161 -52.07 16.21 -35.23
CA PHE A 161 -53.32 15.55 -34.81
C PHE A 161 -54.43 16.53 -34.41
N ASP A 162 -54.07 17.71 -33.88
CA ASP A 162 -55.03 18.77 -33.52
C ASP A 162 -55.65 19.41 -34.78
N ASP A 163 -54.88 19.60 -35.84
CA ASP A 163 -55.40 20.14 -37.10
C ASP A 163 -56.35 19.15 -37.79
N ASP A 164 -56.05 17.84 -37.77
CA ASP A 164 -56.89 16.80 -38.37
C ASP A 164 -58.24 16.63 -37.65
N GLU A 165 -58.29 16.75 -36.31
CA GLU A 165 -59.57 16.72 -35.58
C GLU A 165 -60.44 17.94 -35.90
N ASN A 166 -59.84 19.15 -35.95
CA ASN A 166 -60.58 20.38 -36.26
C ASN A 166 -61.10 20.44 -37.70
N GLU A 167 -60.42 19.80 -38.66
CA GLU A 167 -60.87 19.74 -40.05
C GLU A 167 -62.03 18.74 -40.26
N GLN A 168 -62.16 17.72 -39.40
CA GLN A 168 -63.26 16.75 -39.44
C GLN A 168 -64.56 17.31 -38.84
N VAL A 169 -64.51 18.17 -37.82
CA VAL A 169 -65.71 18.82 -37.24
C VAL A 169 -66.32 19.91 -38.13
N LEU A 170 -65.57 20.47 -39.08
CA LEU A 170 -66.02 21.54 -39.99
C LEU A 170 -66.72 21.01 -41.26
N LYS A 171 -66.89 19.69 -41.41
CA LYS A 171 -67.50 19.05 -42.60
C LYS A 171 -68.95 18.56 -42.39
N PHE A 172 -69.65 19.04 -41.37
CA PHE A 172 -71.08 18.75 -41.14
C PHE A 172 -71.97 19.96 -41.43
#